data_AF-A0A179UDZ1-F1
#
_entry.id   AF-A0A179UDZ1-F1
#
_cell.length_a   1.000
_cell.length_b   1.000
_cell.length_c   1.000
_cell.angle_alpha   90.00
_cell.angle_beta   90.00
_cell.angle_gamma   90.00
#
_symmetry.space_group_name_H-M   'P 1'
#
loop_
_entity.id
_entity.type
_entity.pdbx_description
1 polymer ?
#
loop_
_entity_poly.entity_id
_entity_poly.type
_entity_poly.pdbx_seq_one_letter_code
_entity_poly.pdbx_strand_id
1 'polypeptide(L)'
;MAAAAPHVHPGYNSSGASHSASSHTNHSNFVNRHSDSPVSSTHSGSPHLAMAPTTMAKKAKGKKPADPSETSKLLAAKISQLEQDAAGEKDQEAEIEREVKKATRDLNQLLNNIESPMTRLETVHKKYTELLADMKKLDRDYAKSKKRADQLQKDQDKGKSELSKTATMKDKLEKLCRELTKENKKVKDENKRLEEIEKKARGVVNARLDSLLFDIQDFVTARGDARGEKADIDLDDALRAKIKTIGEKFEAREQHYKALLRSKDAEIQSLTAKYEEQRRGAESEAQRCRALSSQVSTFSQTEAELRSQLNIYVEKFKQVEDTLNNSNELFLTFRKEMEEMAKKTKRLEKENMTLTRKHEQTNRNILEMAEERTRNNDELEKWRKKSNNLEALCRRMQEQGRGQALAGELDAVDDEGTESEYDDEYEDEEEDEDLSDEGEFDDHHHHHHHHHHAEHQHPPANRAPDGIKEDEKQNKTKKRKKKKDEKHRKTQI
;
A
#
# COMPACT_ATOMS: atom_id res chain seq x y z
N MET A 1 -39.63 72.94 3.82
CA MET A 1 -40.33 72.74 5.11
C MET A 1 -39.94 71.36 5.67
N ALA A 2 -40.34 71.07 6.92
CA ALA A 2 -40.24 69.80 7.65
C ALA A 2 -40.66 68.53 6.84
N ALA A 3 -40.41 67.26 7.22
CA ALA A 3 -39.62 66.54 8.26
C ALA A 3 -39.76 65.01 7.99
N ALA A 4 -39.03 64.03 8.54
CA ALA A 4 -37.73 63.93 9.24
C ALA A 4 -37.26 62.44 9.17
N ALA A 5 -36.17 62.05 9.83
CA ALA A 5 -35.61 60.68 9.78
C ALA A 5 -36.02 59.78 10.98
N PRO A 6 -36.09 58.44 10.81
CA PRO A 6 -36.51 57.49 11.85
C PRO A 6 -35.32 56.87 12.63
N HIS A 7 -35.62 56.23 13.77
CA HIS A 7 -34.69 55.27 14.40
C HIS A 7 -35.44 54.15 15.14
N VAL A 8 -34.95 52.92 15.03
CA VAL A 8 -35.41 51.74 15.77
C VAL A 8 -34.19 51.03 16.38
N HIS A 9 -34.40 50.29 17.48
CA HIS A 9 -33.38 49.51 18.19
C HIS A 9 -32.90 48.26 17.42
N PRO A 10 -31.73 47.74 17.78
CA PRO A 10 -31.71 46.39 18.36
C PRO A 10 -31.09 46.35 19.77
N GLY A 11 -31.26 45.22 20.47
CA GLY A 11 -30.66 44.95 21.78
C GLY A 11 -29.49 43.97 21.69
N TYR A 12 -28.60 43.99 22.69
CA TYR A 12 -27.49 43.04 22.82
C TYR A 12 -27.80 41.97 23.86
N ASN A 13 -27.50 40.72 23.53
CA ASN A 13 -27.48 39.59 24.46
C ASN A 13 -26.08 38.96 24.41
N SER A 14 -25.44 38.77 25.56
CA SER A 14 -24.07 38.24 25.64
C SER A 14 -23.89 37.38 26.89
N SER A 15 -23.52 36.11 26.68
CA SER A 15 -23.20 35.15 27.74
C SER A 15 -21.75 34.67 27.53
N GLY A 16 -20.80 35.30 28.22
CA GLY A 16 -19.38 34.95 28.16
C GLY A 16 -18.93 34.21 29.42
N ALA A 17 -18.73 32.90 29.34
CA ALA A 17 -18.17 32.11 30.42
C ALA A 17 -16.63 32.11 30.37
N SER A 18 -15.97 32.48 31.46
CA SER A 18 -14.51 32.53 31.57
C SER A 18 -13.99 31.45 32.54
N HIS A 19 -13.20 30.51 32.03
CA HIS A 19 -12.42 29.59 32.86
C HIS A 19 -11.00 30.12 33.03
N SER A 20 -10.53 30.18 34.29
CA SER A 20 -9.18 30.62 34.63
C SER A 20 -8.23 29.43 34.81
N ALA A 21 -7.05 29.50 34.20
CA ALA A 21 -5.98 28.54 34.42
C ALA A 21 -5.34 28.73 35.80
N SER A 22 -4.92 27.62 36.42
CA SER A 22 -3.98 27.62 37.55
C SER A 22 -2.59 27.21 37.04
N SER A 23 -1.58 28.02 37.34
CA SER A 23 -0.19 27.75 36.96
C SER A 23 0.48 26.76 37.91
N HIS A 24 1.40 25.95 37.39
CA HIS A 24 2.40 25.25 38.18
C HIS A 24 3.74 25.20 37.44
N THR A 25 4.60 26.15 37.77
CA THR A 25 6.00 26.17 37.35
C THR A 25 6.75 25.01 37.99
N ASN A 26 7.54 24.25 37.22
CA ASN A 26 8.74 23.58 37.75
C ASN A 26 9.69 23.09 36.65
N HIS A 27 10.99 23.25 36.93
CA HIS A 27 12.21 22.75 36.29
C HIS A 27 13.19 23.91 35.94
N SER A 28 14.51 23.79 36.11
CA SER A 28 15.37 23.05 37.07
C SER A 28 16.81 23.36 36.67
N ASN A 29 17.72 23.61 37.62
CA ASN A 29 19.11 23.93 37.27
C ASN A 29 19.86 22.75 36.60
N PHE A 30 20.77 23.10 35.69
CA PHE A 30 21.69 22.20 34.98
C PHE A 30 23.12 22.45 35.45
N VAL A 31 23.86 21.42 35.88
CA VAL A 31 25.32 21.49 36.06
C VAL A 31 26.00 20.14 35.70
N ASN A 32 26.55 20.12 34.47
CA ASN A 32 27.84 19.53 34.09
C ASN A 32 28.07 17.99 34.02
N ARG A 33 29.15 17.67 33.31
CA ARG A 33 29.72 16.38 32.88
C ARG A 33 30.41 15.60 34.02
N HIS A 34 30.63 14.30 33.82
CA HIS A 34 31.95 13.79 33.37
C HIS A 34 31.83 12.41 32.70
N SER A 35 32.94 11.89 32.20
CA SER A 35 33.06 10.67 31.39
C SER A 35 33.32 9.43 32.24
N ASP A 36 33.00 8.23 31.73
CA ASP A 36 34.02 7.26 31.28
C ASP A 36 33.38 5.96 30.74
N SER A 37 34.22 5.14 30.11
CA SER A 37 34.03 3.74 29.70
C SER A 37 35.25 2.96 30.27
N PRO A 38 35.28 1.62 30.44
CA PRO A 38 34.83 0.63 29.44
C PRO A 38 34.38 -0.76 29.99
N VAL A 39 34.42 -1.76 29.09
CA VAL A 39 34.54 -3.23 29.27
C VAL A 39 33.26 -4.08 29.44
N SER A 40 33.30 -5.22 28.73
CA SER A 40 32.35 -6.34 28.68
C SER A 40 32.58 -7.36 29.80
N SER A 41 31.55 -8.11 30.21
CA SER A 41 31.60 -9.56 30.46
C SER A 41 30.21 -10.19 30.60
N THR A 42 30.14 -11.52 30.71
CA THR A 42 28.98 -12.38 30.42
C THR A 42 28.38 -13.09 31.65
N HIS A 43 27.35 -13.93 31.39
CA HIS A 43 26.78 -15.01 32.23
C HIS A 43 25.66 -14.71 33.25
N SER A 44 24.44 -15.05 32.82
CA SER A 44 23.52 -16.05 33.42
C SER A 44 23.56 -16.33 34.93
N GLY A 45 22.42 -16.16 35.61
CA GLY A 45 22.15 -16.77 36.92
C GLY A 45 20.84 -16.30 37.58
N SER A 46 19.88 -17.21 37.79
CA SER A 46 18.65 -17.01 38.58
C SER A 46 18.62 -17.99 39.78
N PRO A 47 17.63 -17.98 40.69
CA PRO A 47 17.80 -17.23 41.94
C PRO A 47 17.50 -18.04 43.22
N HIS A 48 17.93 -17.57 44.40
CA HIS A 48 17.24 -17.91 45.65
C HIS A 48 17.35 -16.86 46.78
N LEU A 49 16.69 -17.15 47.91
CA LEU A 49 16.19 -16.21 48.92
C LEU A 49 16.93 -16.26 50.28
N ALA A 50 16.51 -15.35 51.19
CA ALA A 50 16.64 -15.40 52.67
C ALA A 50 17.96 -14.85 53.29
N MET A 51 18.00 -14.15 54.45
CA MET A 51 16.98 -13.74 55.44
C MET A 51 17.27 -12.40 56.17
N ALA A 52 16.20 -11.81 56.71
CA ALA A 52 16.07 -11.10 58.01
C ALA A 52 16.54 -9.62 58.22
N PRO A 53 15.96 -8.87 59.20
CA PRO A 53 16.00 -7.40 59.23
C PRO A 53 16.34 -6.72 60.59
N THR A 54 16.56 -5.40 60.58
CA THR A 54 16.50 -4.55 61.80
C THR A 54 15.70 -3.24 61.60
N THR A 55 14.53 -3.23 62.23
CA THR A 55 13.73 -2.10 62.76
C THR A 55 14.17 -0.64 62.55
N MET A 56 13.21 0.21 62.15
CA MET A 56 12.88 1.49 62.81
C MET A 56 11.48 1.95 62.39
N ALA A 57 10.65 2.44 63.32
CA ALA A 57 9.21 2.64 63.10
C ALA A 57 8.79 4.09 62.86
N LYS A 58 7.79 4.31 61.99
CA LYS A 58 7.02 5.57 61.94
C LYS A 58 5.55 5.33 61.52
N LYS A 59 4.66 6.13 62.11
CA LYS A 59 3.19 5.91 62.17
C LYS A 59 2.52 5.58 60.83
N ALA A 60 1.61 4.61 60.88
CA ALA A 60 0.73 4.26 59.77
C ALA A 60 -0.26 5.38 59.41
N LYS A 61 -0.55 5.52 58.12
CA LYS A 61 -1.76 6.15 57.58
C LYS A 61 -2.21 5.26 56.41
N GLY A 62 -3.42 4.70 56.51
CA GLY A 62 -3.76 3.46 55.80
C GLY A 62 -3.72 3.55 54.27
N LYS A 63 -2.83 2.76 53.66
CA LYS A 63 -3.15 2.06 52.40
C LYS A 63 -3.83 0.74 52.79
N LYS A 64 -4.85 0.32 52.04
CA LYS A 64 -5.34 -1.07 52.12
C LYS A 64 -4.22 -2.01 51.67
N PRO A 65 -4.09 -3.23 52.22
CA PRO A 65 -3.34 -4.28 51.54
C PRO A 65 -3.99 -4.55 50.18
N ALA A 66 -3.20 -4.91 49.17
CA ALA A 66 -3.73 -5.49 47.95
C ALA A 66 -4.36 -6.85 48.28
N ASP A 67 -5.43 -7.23 47.59
CA ASP A 67 -6.12 -8.49 47.85
C ASP A 67 -5.20 -9.67 47.46
N PRO A 68 -4.98 -10.67 48.33
CA PRO A 68 -4.28 -11.90 47.96
C PRO A 68 -4.82 -12.53 46.65
N SER A 69 -6.12 -12.42 46.41
CA SER A 69 -6.78 -12.84 45.16
C SER A 69 -6.28 -12.06 43.94
N GLU A 70 -6.10 -10.74 44.04
CA GLU A 70 -5.55 -9.93 42.94
C GLU A 70 -4.08 -10.27 42.69
N THR A 71 -3.27 -10.43 43.73
CA THR A 71 -1.86 -10.82 43.56
C THR A 71 -1.71 -12.22 42.96
N SER A 72 -2.58 -13.16 43.33
CA SER A 72 -2.62 -14.50 42.74
C SER A 72 -3.06 -14.48 41.28
N LYS A 73 -4.04 -13.65 40.92
CA LYS A 73 -4.49 -13.47 39.52
C LYS A 73 -3.42 -12.84 38.65
N LEU A 74 -2.69 -11.85 39.17
CA LEU A 74 -1.55 -11.23 38.47
C LEU A 74 -0.39 -12.22 38.27
N LEU A 75 -0.12 -13.10 39.25
CA LEU A 75 0.84 -14.19 39.09
C LEU A 75 0.40 -15.21 38.04
N ALA A 76 -0.85 -15.67 38.07
CA ALA A 76 -1.39 -16.61 37.09
C ALA A 76 -1.36 -16.04 35.66
N ALA A 77 -1.75 -14.77 35.48
CA ALA A 77 -1.65 -14.08 34.19
C ALA A 77 -0.19 -13.92 33.73
N LYS A 78 0.75 -13.68 34.65
CA LYS A 78 2.18 -13.56 34.32
C LYS A 78 2.81 -14.90 33.93
N ILE A 79 2.37 -16.00 34.55
CA ILE A 79 2.78 -17.37 34.19
C ILE A 79 2.23 -17.72 32.80
N SER A 80 0.92 -17.55 32.58
CA SER A 80 0.27 -17.86 31.30
C SER A 80 0.84 -17.06 30.12
N GLN A 81 1.24 -15.80 30.33
CA GLN A 81 1.97 -15.02 29.34
C GLN A 81 3.33 -15.66 28.99
N LEU A 82 4.14 -16.04 30.00
CA LEU A 82 5.45 -16.63 29.78
C LEU A 82 5.39 -18.02 29.13
N GLU A 83 4.35 -18.80 29.44
CA GLU A 83 4.08 -20.09 28.79
C GLU A 83 3.68 -19.90 27.32
N GLN A 84 2.88 -18.86 27.01
CA GLN A 84 2.51 -18.51 25.64
C GLN A 84 3.71 -17.96 24.84
N ASP A 85 4.53 -17.11 25.45
CA ASP A 85 5.75 -16.56 24.84
C ASP A 85 6.73 -17.71 24.49
N ALA A 86 6.98 -18.63 25.43
CA ALA A 86 7.86 -19.79 25.24
C ALA A 86 7.33 -20.80 24.20
N ALA A 87 6.01 -20.98 24.10
CA ALA A 87 5.42 -21.76 23.01
C ALA A 87 5.67 -21.11 21.65
N GLY A 88 5.52 -19.78 21.56
CA GLY A 88 5.79 -19.01 20.35
C GLY A 88 7.27 -19.02 19.91
N GLU A 89 8.22 -19.03 20.85
CA GLU A 89 9.65 -19.22 20.54
C GLU A 89 9.92 -20.62 19.97
N LYS A 90 9.34 -21.66 20.58
CA LYS A 90 9.51 -23.05 20.13
C LYS A 90 8.94 -23.30 18.73
N ASP A 91 7.78 -22.72 18.40
CA ASP A 91 7.20 -22.84 17.07
C ASP A 91 8.03 -22.07 16.01
N GLN A 92 8.62 -20.93 16.37
CA GLN A 92 9.55 -20.21 15.49
C GLN A 92 10.84 -21.01 15.22
N GLU A 93 11.42 -21.64 16.23
CA GLU A 93 12.63 -22.45 16.05
C GLU A 93 12.35 -23.72 15.21
N ALA A 94 11.18 -24.33 15.38
CA ALA A 94 10.72 -25.42 14.52
C ALA A 94 10.51 -24.99 13.05
N GLU A 95 10.02 -23.76 12.82
CA GLU A 95 9.86 -23.21 11.45
C GLU A 95 11.21 -22.91 10.79
N ILE A 96 12.16 -22.34 11.54
CA ILE A 96 13.55 -22.14 11.09
C ILE A 96 14.18 -23.49 10.70
N GLU A 97 13.99 -24.53 11.52
CA GLU A 97 14.53 -25.87 11.22
C GLU A 97 13.92 -26.48 9.94
N ARG A 98 12.62 -26.26 9.68
CA ARG A 98 11.95 -26.68 8.43
C ARG A 98 12.52 -25.97 7.21
N GLU A 99 12.68 -24.65 7.28
CA GLU A 99 13.16 -23.84 6.15
C GLU A 99 14.64 -24.11 5.86
N VAL A 100 15.48 -24.32 6.89
CA VAL A 100 16.87 -24.79 6.73
C VAL A 100 16.91 -26.18 6.07
N LYS A 101 16.08 -27.13 6.51
CA LYS A 101 15.99 -28.46 5.88
C LYS A 101 15.53 -28.39 4.43
N LYS A 102 14.62 -27.48 4.08
CA LYS A 102 14.15 -27.21 2.71
C LYS A 102 15.27 -26.62 1.85
N ALA A 103 15.85 -25.48 2.23
CA ALA A 103 16.96 -24.86 1.50
C ALA A 103 18.16 -25.81 1.30
N THR A 104 18.41 -26.71 2.26
CA THR A 104 19.42 -27.77 2.13
C THR A 104 19.07 -28.80 1.05
N ARG A 105 17.80 -29.23 0.92
CA ARG A 105 17.38 -30.12 -0.18
C ARG A 105 17.48 -29.42 -1.53
N ASP A 106 16.98 -28.18 -1.61
CA ASP A 106 16.92 -27.39 -2.84
C ASP A 106 18.35 -27.13 -3.39
N LEU A 107 19.30 -26.83 -2.50
CA LEU A 107 20.72 -26.70 -2.86
C LEU A 107 21.32 -28.02 -3.35
N ASN A 108 21.02 -29.15 -2.70
CA ASN A 108 21.52 -30.46 -3.15
C ASN A 108 20.92 -30.88 -4.51
N GLN A 109 19.64 -30.61 -4.77
CA GLN A 109 19.04 -30.81 -6.09
C GLN A 109 19.73 -29.96 -7.17
N LEU A 110 19.94 -28.66 -6.89
CA LEU A 110 20.65 -27.77 -7.80
C LEU A 110 22.07 -28.27 -8.13
N LEU A 111 22.79 -28.82 -7.14
CA LEU A 111 24.16 -29.34 -7.34
C LEU A 111 24.18 -30.68 -8.09
N ASN A 112 23.19 -31.55 -7.89
CA ASN A 112 23.08 -32.81 -8.64
C ASN A 112 22.86 -32.57 -10.14
N ASN A 113 22.22 -31.47 -10.51
CA ASN A 113 21.96 -31.08 -11.90
C ASN A 113 23.16 -30.41 -12.61
N ILE A 114 24.33 -30.31 -11.95
CA ILE A 114 25.55 -29.68 -12.51
C ILE A 114 26.66 -30.73 -12.61
N GLU A 115 26.93 -31.23 -13.81
CA GLU A 115 27.93 -32.29 -14.03
C GLU A 115 29.36 -31.83 -13.69
N SER A 116 29.74 -30.61 -14.08
CA SER A 116 31.07 -30.03 -13.83
C SER A 116 31.34 -29.84 -12.32
N PRO A 117 32.38 -30.48 -11.74
CA PRO A 117 32.75 -30.27 -10.34
C PRO A 117 33.18 -28.82 -10.04
N MET A 118 33.82 -28.16 -11.00
CA MET A 118 34.21 -26.74 -10.87
C MET A 118 32.99 -25.82 -10.81
N THR A 119 32.03 -26.03 -11.71
CA THR A 119 30.81 -25.21 -11.77
C THR A 119 29.90 -25.45 -10.55
N ARG A 120 29.93 -26.67 -9.97
CA ARG A 120 29.34 -26.95 -8.65
C ARG A 120 30.00 -26.09 -7.56
N LEU A 121 31.33 -26.09 -7.48
CA LEU A 121 32.08 -25.32 -6.47
C LEU A 121 31.82 -23.81 -6.59
N GLU A 122 31.83 -23.27 -7.81
CA GLU A 122 31.49 -21.87 -8.09
C GLU A 122 30.06 -21.51 -7.67
N THR A 123 29.10 -22.41 -7.93
CA THR A 123 27.69 -22.25 -7.54
C THR A 123 27.52 -22.24 -6.02
N VAL A 124 28.19 -23.15 -5.30
CA VAL A 124 28.23 -23.17 -3.83
C VAL A 124 28.85 -21.89 -3.28
N HIS A 125 30.01 -21.48 -3.80
CA HIS A 125 30.70 -20.27 -3.34
C HIS A 125 29.86 -19.01 -3.57
N LYS A 126 29.19 -18.90 -4.72
CA LYS A 126 28.23 -17.83 -5.02
C LYS A 126 27.07 -17.84 -4.02
N LYS A 127 26.46 -18.99 -3.73
CA LYS A 127 25.34 -19.11 -2.78
C LYS A 127 25.72 -18.73 -1.34
N TYR A 128 26.91 -19.11 -0.87
CA TYR A 128 27.41 -18.63 0.43
C TYR A 128 27.70 -17.12 0.44
N THR A 129 28.16 -16.56 -0.68
CA THR A 129 28.41 -15.11 -0.81
C THR A 129 27.09 -14.32 -0.79
N GLU A 130 26.06 -14.81 -1.48
CA GLU A 130 24.70 -14.26 -1.45
C GLU A 130 24.11 -14.32 -0.03
N LEU A 131 24.16 -15.49 0.62
CA LEU A 131 23.66 -15.69 1.98
C LEU A 131 24.35 -14.77 3.02
N LEU A 132 25.66 -14.56 2.90
CA LEU A 132 26.42 -13.64 3.76
C LEU A 132 26.05 -12.16 3.53
N ALA A 133 25.67 -11.80 2.30
CA ALA A 133 25.20 -10.45 1.97
C ALA A 133 23.79 -10.20 2.55
N ASP A 134 22.88 -11.17 2.41
CA ASP A 134 21.51 -11.08 2.94
C ASP A 134 21.46 -11.16 4.47
N MET A 135 22.30 -11.97 5.13
CA MET A 135 22.48 -11.91 6.59
C MET A 135 22.87 -10.50 7.05
N LYS A 136 23.91 -9.91 6.44
CA LYS A 136 24.35 -8.54 6.76
C LYS A 136 23.31 -7.46 6.42
N LYS A 137 22.35 -7.75 5.54
CA LYS A 137 21.21 -6.86 5.24
C LYS A 137 20.15 -6.99 6.32
N LEU A 138 19.77 -8.22 6.67
CA LEU A 138 18.84 -8.55 7.76
C LEU A 138 19.30 -7.97 9.10
N ASP A 139 20.59 -8.06 9.46
CA ASP A 139 21.15 -7.45 10.66
C ASP A 139 20.90 -5.93 10.73
N ARG A 140 21.12 -5.24 9.60
CA ARG A 140 20.93 -3.79 9.51
C ARG A 140 19.45 -3.41 9.60
N ASP A 141 18.57 -4.21 9.01
CA ASP A 141 17.13 -3.95 9.01
C ASP A 141 16.48 -4.32 10.35
N TYR A 142 16.95 -5.38 11.03
CA TYR A 142 16.67 -5.66 12.43
C TYR A 142 17.14 -4.52 13.34
N ALA A 143 18.35 -4.00 13.16
CA ALA A 143 18.87 -2.87 13.94
C ALA A 143 18.08 -1.56 13.73
N LYS A 144 17.50 -1.34 12.54
CA LYS A 144 16.53 -0.25 12.29
C LYS A 144 15.19 -0.52 12.98
N SER A 145 14.67 -1.73 12.83
CA SER A 145 13.38 -2.17 13.39
C SER A 145 13.36 -2.07 14.92
N LYS A 146 14.42 -2.57 15.58
CA LYS A 146 14.61 -2.47 17.02
C LYS A 146 14.61 -1.02 17.51
N LYS A 147 15.40 -0.13 16.88
CA LYS A 147 15.38 1.31 17.21
C LYS A 147 14.00 1.96 17.02
N ARG A 148 13.21 1.51 16.03
CA ARG A 148 11.82 1.97 15.84
C ARG A 148 10.90 1.44 16.95
N ALA A 149 11.05 0.19 17.38
CA ALA A 149 10.30 -0.38 18.50
C ALA A 149 10.64 0.32 19.83
N ASP A 150 11.93 0.51 20.12
CA ASP A 150 12.41 1.24 21.32
C ASP A 150 11.83 2.66 21.40
N GLN A 151 11.79 3.37 20.27
CA GLN A 151 11.21 4.71 20.18
C GLN A 151 9.68 4.70 20.33
N LEU A 152 8.98 3.75 19.69
CA LEU A 152 7.52 3.60 19.84
C LEU A 152 7.13 3.25 21.28
N GLN A 153 7.91 2.42 21.98
CA GLN A 153 7.69 2.10 23.39
C GLN A 153 7.87 3.35 24.27
N LYS A 154 8.93 4.12 24.03
CA LYS A 154 9.19 5.39 24.73
C LYS A 154 8.08 6.42 24.52
N ASP A 155 7.55 6.54 23.31
CA ASP A 155 6.42 7.44 23.02
C ASP A 155 5.10 6.92 23.60
N GLN A 156 4.89 5.59 23.64
CA GLN A 156 3.75 4.98 24.32
C GLN A 156 3.77 5.28 25.84
N ASP A 157 4.91 5.13 26.50
CA ASP A 157 5.03 5.38 27.94
C ASP A 157 4.99 6.87 28.30
N LYS A 158 5.50 7.74 27.42
CA LYS A 158 5.24 9.19 27.47
C LYS A 158 3.74 9.48 27.40
N GLY A 159 3.02 8.89 26.43
CA GLY A 159 1.57 9.03 26.26
C GLY A 159 0.78 8.55 27.50
N LYS A 160 1.14 7.40 28.09
CA LYS A 160 0.57 6.93 29.37
C LYS A 160 0.78 7.95 30.50
N SER A 161 1.98 8.54 30.60
CA SER A 161 2.29 9.57 31.61
C SER A 161 1.44 10.84 31.41
N GLU A 162 1.29 11.29 30.17
CA GLU A 162 0.50 12.48 29.83
C GLU A 162 -1.01 12.25 30.03
N LEU A 163 -1.51 11.06 29.70
CA LEU A 163 -2.89 10.65 30.00
C LEU A 163 -3.16 10.60 31.52
N SER A 164 -2.25 10.02 32.30
CA SER A 164 -2.37 9.96 33.78
C SER A 164 -2.37 11.34 34.43
N LYS A 165 -1.51 12.26 33.96
CA LYS A 165 -1.52 13.68 34.36
C LYS A 165 -2.83 14.36 34.00
N THR A 166 -3.34 14.11 32.79
CA THR A 166 -4.60 14.69 32.28
C THR A 166 -5.81 14.22 33.08
N ALA A 167 -5.92 12.94 33.40
CA ALA A 167 -6.94 12.40 34.30
C ALA A 167 -6.85 13.04 35.69
N THR A 168 -5.64 13.16 36.25
CA THR A 168 -5.42 13.81 37.56
C THR A 168 -5.82 15.30 37.54
N MET A 169 -5.64 16.00 36.43
CA MET A 169 -6.09 17.40 36.28
C MET A 169 -7.60 17.50 36.10
N LYS A 170 -8.23 16.58 35.33
CA LYS A 170 -9.69 16.48 35.22
C LYS A 170 -10.33 16.27 36.61
N ASP A 171 -9.83 15.33 37.41
CA ASP A 171 -10.32 15.06 38.76
C ASP A 171 -10.24 16.27 39.70
N LYS A 172 -9.22 17.13 39.52
CA LYS A 172 -9.09 18.39 40.27
C LYS A 172 -10.11 19.42 39.79
N LEU A 173 -10.28 19.59 38.47
CA LEU A 173 -11.25 20.51 37.89
C LEU A 173 -12.69 20.11 38.25
N GLU A 174 -13.04 18.82 38.21
CA GLU A 174 -14.36 18.36 38.66
C GLU A 174 -14.64 18.66 40.14
N LYS A 175 -13.63 18.54 41.01
CA LYS A 175 -13.76 18.90 42.43
C LYS A 175 -13.96 20.40 42.60
N LEU A 176 -13.13 21.22 41.95
CA LEU A 176 -13.25 22.68 41.98
C LEU A 176 -14.60 23.16 41.42
N CYS A 177 -15.12 22.57 40.35
CA CYS A 177 -16.45 22.90 39.82
C CYS A 177 -17.59 22.53 40.79
N ARG A 178 -17.49 21.38 41.48
CA ARG A 178 -18.46 20.97 42.51
C ARG A 178 -18.39 21.90 43.74
N GLU A 179 -17.19 22.30 44.16
CA GLU A 179 -16.97 23.22 45.28
C GLU A 179 -17.47 24.63 44.94
N LEU A 180 -17.10 25.19 43.79
CA LEU A 180 -17.57 26.49 43.29
C LEU A 180 -19.11 26.52 43.14
N THR A 181 -19.73 25.43 42.71
CA THR A 181 -21.21 25.31 42.66
C THR A 181 -21.82 25.35 44.06
N LYS A 182 -21.20 24.68 45.03
CA LYS A 182 -21.63 24.65 46.44
C LYS A 182 -21.46 26.02 47.12
N GLU A 183 -20.37 26.73 46.83
CA GLU A 183 -20.14 28.09 47.34
C GLU A 183 -21.09 29.11 46.71
N ASN A 184 -21.32 29.08 45.39
CA ASN A 184 -22.32 29.93 44.76
C ASN A 184 -23.72 29.72 45.34
N LYS A 185 -24.10 28.47 45.64
CA LYS A 185 -25.34 28.19 46.37
C LYS A 185 -25.33 28.81 47.78
N LYS A 186 -24.26 28.60 48.55
CA LYS A 186 -24.12 29.17 49.91
C LYS A 186 -24.21 30.71 49.91
N VAL A 187 -23.58 31.39 48.94
CA VAL A 187 -23.64 32.86 48.79
C VAL A 187 -25.06 33.30 48.40
N LYS A 188 -25.73 32.58 47.50
CA LYS A 188 -27.13 32.87 47.14
C LYS A 188 -28.10 32.71 48.31
N ASP A 189 -27.91 31.68 49.13
CA ASP A 189 -28.75 31.41 50.30
C ASP A 189 -28.45 32.42 51.44
N GLU A 190 -27.19 32.83 51.63
CA GLU A 190 -26.82 33.89 52.59
C GLU A 190 -27.30 35.29 52.16
N ASN A 191 -27.20 35.64 50.87
CA ASN A 191 -27.72 36.92 50.37
C ASN A 191 -29.22 37.06 50.63
N LYS A 192 -30.01 35.98 50.43
CA LYS A 192 -31.43 35.95 50.82
C LYS A 192 -31.64 36.14 52.32
N ARG A 193 -30.82 35.48 53.15
CA ARG A 193 -30.88 35.62 54.62
C ARG A 193 -30.61 37.07 55.05
N LEU A 194 -29.66 37.73 54.41
CA LEU A 194 -29.33 39.15 54.63
C LEU A 194 -30.46 40.07 54.13
N GLU A 195 -31.04 39.81 52.96
CA GLU A 195 -32.21 40.54 52.42
C GLU A 195 -33.42 40.44 53.36
N GLU A 196 -33.70 39.27 53.91
CA GLU A 196 -34.75 39.10 54.93
C GLU A 196 -34.46 39.86 56.22
N ILE A 197 -33.22 39.88 56.69
CA ILE A 197 -32.80 40.61 57.89
C ILE A 197 -32.88 42.12 57.65
N GLU A 198 -32.45 42.60 56.49
CA GLU A 198 -32.56 44.00 56.12
C GLU A 198 -34.03 44.42 56.01
N LYS A 199 -34.88 43.61 55.38
CA LYS A 199 -36.33 43.85 55.28
C LYS A 199 -36.99 43.93 56.67
N LYS A 200 -36.60 43.05 57.61
CA LYS A 200 -37.05 43.09 59.01
C LYS A 200 -36.55 44.36 59.72
N ALA A 201 -35.28 44.74 59.54
CA ALA A 201 -34.69 45.94 60.12
C ALA A 201 -35.33 47.23 59.59
N ARG A 202 -35.53 47.34 58.27
CA ARG A 202 -36.28 48.44 57.63
C ARG A 202 -37.71 48.52 58.17
N GLY A 203 -38.40 47.39 58.36
CA GLY A 203 -39.73 47.36 58.98
C GLY A 203 -39.75 47.92 60.42
N VAL A 204 -38.76 47.56 61.24
CA VAL A 204 -38.61 48.10 62.61
C VAL A 204 -38.26 49.60 62.60
N VAL A 205 -37.43 50.06 61.66
CA VAL A 205 -37.10 51.48 61.50
C VAL A 205 -38.33 52.27 61.05
N ASN A 206 -39.09 51.78 60.07
CA ASN A 206 -40.32 52.43 59.61
C ASN A 206 -41.34 52.53 60.75
N ALA A 207 -41.63 51.43 61.47
CA ALA A 207 -42.56 51.47 62.60
C ALA A 207 -42.14 52.45 63.72
N ARG A 208 -40.83 52.66 63.92
CA ARG A 208 -40.30 53.70 64.82
C ARG A 208 -40.44 55.10 64.27
N LEU A 209 -40.29 55.30 62.96
CA LEU A 209 -40.54 56.57 62.29
C LEU A 209 -42.02 56.92 62.29
N ASP A 210 -42.90 55.95 62.05
CA ASP A 210 -44.37 56.14 62.10
C ASP A 210 -44.83 56.52 63.52
N SER A 211 -44.28 55.85 64.56
CA SER A 211 -44.47 56.26 65.96
C SER A 211 -43.93 57.66 66.22
N LEU A 212 -42.69 57.96 65.82
CA LEU A 212 -42.09 59.27 66.04
C LEU A 212 -42.82 60.40 65.28
N LEU A 213 -43.39 60.12 64.11
CA LEU A 213 -44.22 61.06 63.36
C LEU A 213 -45.57 61.30 64.06
N PHE A 214 -46.16 60.26 64.68
CA PHE A 214 -47.33 60.42 65.54
C PHE A 214 -47.00 61.26 66.79
N ASP A 215 -45.91 60.93 67.49
CA ASP A 215 -45.41 61.67 68.67
C ASP A 215 -45.07 63.13 68.32
N ILE A 216 -44.47 63.39 67.15
CA ILE A 216 -44.20 64.74 66.64
C ILE A 216 -45.50 65.46 66.27
N GLN A 217 -46.50 64.78 65.69
CA GLN A 217 -47.75 65.42 65.33
C GLN A 217 -48.56 65.81 66.57
N ASP A 218 -48.57 64.98 67.62
CA ASP A 218 -49.13 65.30 68.94
C ASP A 218 -48.38 66.48 69.60
N PHE A 219 -47.03 66.46 69.57
CA PHE A 219 -46.19 67.54 70.09
C PHE A 219 -46.34 68.86 69.33
N VAL A 220 -46.53 68.83 68.02
CA VAL A 220 -46.75 70.01 67.16
C VAL A 220 -48.14 70.60 67.39
N THR A 221 -49.16 69.78 67.65
CA THR A 221 -50.46 70.30 68.11
C THR A 221 -50.41 70.86 69.54
N ALA A 222 -49.53 70.33 70.39
CA ALA A 222 -49.42 70.74 71.80
C ALA A 222 -48.57 71.99 72.06
N ARG A 223 -47.73 72.44 71.11
CA ARG A 223 -46.64 73.40 71.42
C ARG A 223 -46.60 74.65 70.53
N GLY A 224 -47.34 75.67 70.93
CA GLY A 224 -47.23 77.04 70.41
C GLY A 224 -45.97 77.79 70.89
N ASP A 225 -44.93 77.78 70.05
CA ASP A 225 -43.84 78.77 69.94
C ASP A 225 -42.74 78.87 71.04
N ALA A 226 -41.64 79.53 70.64
CA ALA A 226 -40.73 80.40 71.39
C ALA A 226 -39.38 79.88 71.95
N ARG A 227 -38.30 80.30 71.25
CA ARG A 227 -36.98 80.83 71.75
C ARG A 227 -35.87 79.87 72.23
N GLY A 228 -34.61 80.30 72.04
CA GLY A 228 -33.43 79.62 72.58
C GLY A 228 -32.04 80.08 72.05
N GLU A 229 -31.76 81.38 71.96
CA GLU A 229 -30.56 81.96 71.28
C GLU A 229 -29.18 81.51 71.82
N LYS A 230 -29.12 80.83 72.97
CA LYS A 230 -27.87 80.17 73.45
C LYS A 230 -27.49 78.91 72.67
N ALA A 231 -28.40 78.33 71.89
CA ALA A 231 -28.11 77.13 71.10
C ALA A 231 -27.06 77.37 70.01
N ASP A 232 -26.83 78.62 69.59
CA ASP A 232 -26.05 78.94 68.39
C ASP A 232 -24.55 78.63 68.51
N ILE A 233 -23.96 78.78 69.71
CA ILE A 233 -22.53 78.50 69.94
C ILE A 233 -22.28 76.98 69.99
N ASP A 234 -23.08 76.23 70.75
CA ASP A 234 -23.02 74.75 70.76
C ASP A 234 -23.35 74.17 69.38
N LEU A 235 -24.22 74.83 68.62
CA LEU A 235 -24.55 74.49 67.24
C LEU A 235 -23.38 74.76 66.29
N ASP A 236 -22.67 75.89 66.42
CA ASP A 236 -21.52 76.22 65.58
C ASP A 236 -20.32 75.27 65.85
N ASP A 237 -20.03 74.94 67.11
CA ASP A 237 -19.04 73.90 67.42
C ASP A 237 -19.48 72.50 66.94
N ALA A 238 -20.77 72.16 67.04
CA ALA A 238 -21.31 70.94 66.45
C ALA A 238 -21.29 70.96 64.90
N LEU A 239 -21.39 72.13 64.27
CA LEU A 239 -21.25 72.31 62.82
C LEU A 239 -19.77 72.17 62.40
N ARG A 240 -18.83 72.77 63.13
CA ARG A 240 -17.38 72.59 62.93
C ARG A 240 -16.98 71.11 63.06
N ALA A 241 -17.50 70.42 64.08
CA ALA A 241 -17.29 68.97 64.25
C ALA A 241 -17.90 68.14 63.10
N LYS A 242 -19.12 68.48 62.64
CA LYS A 242 -19.75 67.84 61.47
C LYS A 242 -18.96 68.08 60.19
N ILE A 243 -18.50 69.31 59.94
CA ILE A 243 -17.69 69.68 58.77
C ILE A 243 -16.36 68.90 58.77
N LYS A 244 -15.67 68.82 59.93
CA LYS A 244 -14.46 68.00 60.09
C LYS A 244 -14.72 66.53 59.76
N THR A 245 -15.78 65.95 60.34
CA THR A 245 -16.19 64.56 60.08
C THR A 245 -16.61 64.32 58.63
N ILE A 246 -17.16 65.32 57.94
CA ILE A 246 -17.46 65.27 56.50
C ILE A 246 -16.16 65.26 55.68
N GLY A 247 -15.18 66.10 56.04
CA GLY A 247 -13.84 66.09 55.42
C GLY A 247 -13.14 64.74 55.57
N GLU A 248 -13.09 64.20 56.79
CA GLU A 248 -12.52 62.87 57.09
C GLU A 248 -13.20 61.75 56.28
N LYS A 249 -14.54 61.82 56.10
CA LYS A 249 -15.29 60.88 55.24
C LYS A 249 -14.97 61.02 53.76
N PHE A 250 -14.74 62.24 53.26
CA PHE A 250 -14.32 62.46 51.88
C PHE A 250 -12.90 61.96 51.64
N GLU A 251 -11.96 62.22 52.55
CA GLU A 251 -10.58 61.71 52.43
C GLU A 251 -10.55 60.17 52.48
N ALA A 252 -11.25 59.55 53.42
CA ALA A 252 -11.37 58.09 53.49
C ALA A 252 -12.00 57.50 52.21
N ARG A 253 -12.99 58.18 51.61
CA ARG A 253 -13.60 57.78 50.32
C ARG A 253 -12.61 57.92 49.16
N GLU A 254 -11.77 58.95 49.15
CA GLU A 254 -10.74 59.14 48.12
C GLU A 254 -9.63 58.09 48.24
N GLN A 255 -9.16 57.80 49.47
CA GLN A 255 -8.21 56.72 49.74
C GLN A 255 -8.78 55.35 49.32
N HIS A 256 -10.08 55.10 49.57
CA HIS A 256 -10.78 53.91 49.09
C HIS A 256 -10.79 53.82 47.55
N TYR A 257 -11.12 54.90 46.83
CA TYR A 257 -11.07 54.89 45.36
C TYR A 257 -9.63 54.70 44.82
N LYS A 258 -8.63 55.31 45.47
CA LYS A 258 -7.19 55.10 45.15
C LYS A 258 -6.73 53.66 45.43
N ALA A 259 -7.36 52.93 46.35
CA ALA A 259 -7.14 51.50 46.54
C ALA A 259 -7.88 50.65 45.48
N LEU A 260 -9.14 50.98 45.18
CA LEU A 260 -9.97 50.28 44.20
C LEU A 260 -9.39 50.37 42.78
N LEU A 261 -8.90 51.55 42.36
CA LEU A 261 -8.23 51.73 41.07
C LEU A 261 -7.00 50.82 40.95
N ARG A 262 -6.07 50.87 41.92
CA ARG A 262 -4.89 50.00 41.93
C ARG A 262 -5.24 48.50 41.92
N SER A 263 -6.35 48.11 42.57
CA SER A 263 -6.86 46.75 42.51
C SER A 263 -7.35 46.37 41.11
N LYS A 264 -8.00 47.29 40.39
CA LYS A 264 -8.47 47.08 39.02
C LYS A 264 -7.34 47.10 37.99
N ASP A 265 -6.33 47.95 38.17
CA ASP A 265 -5.12 47.96 37.35
C ASP A 265 -4.37 46.63 37.46
N ALA A 266 -4.23 46.10 38.68
CA ALA A 266 -3.61 44.79 38.92
C ALA A 266 -4.45 43.61 38.34
N GLU A 267 -5.78 43.70 38.40
CA GLU A 267 -6.68 42.72 37.78
C GLU A 267 -6.55 42.74 36.25
N ILE A 268 -6.50 43.92 35.62
CA ILE A 268 -6.28 44.09 34.18
C ILE A 268 -4.91 43.51 33.78
N GLN A 269 -3.84 43.85 34.49
CA GLN A 269 -2.50 43.30 34.22
C GLN A 269 -2.46 41.76 34.33
N SER A 270 -3.13 41.19 35.35
CA SER A 270 -3.29 39.73 35.53
C SER A 270 -4.04 39.06 34.38
N LEU A 271 -5.10 39.70 33.87
CA LEU A 271 -5.88 39.20 32.74
C LEU A 271 -5.12 39.31 31.41
N THR A 272 -4.43 40.43 31.17
CA THR A 272 -3.58 40.63 29.98
C THR A 272 -2.46 39.61 29.93
N ALA A 273 -1.72 39.39 31.03
CA ALA A 273 -0.65 38.40 31.07
C ALA A 273 -1.15 36.97 30.79
N LYS A 274 -2.33 36.60 31.31
CA LYS A 274 -2.97 35.31 31.01
C LYS A 274 -3.40 35.20 29.55
N TYR A 275 -3.94 36.28 28.96
CA TYR A 275 -4.28 36.31 27.54
C TYR A 275 -3.04 36.13 26.65
N GLU A 276 -1.93 36.82 26.96
CA GLU A 276 -0.68 36.69 26.22
C GLU A 276 -0.05 35.29 26.35
N GLU A 277 -0.12 34.68 27.53
CA GLU A 277 0.33 33.30 27.73
C GLU A 277 -0.48 32.32 26.87
N GLN A 278 -1.81 32.43 26.87
CA GLN A 278 -2.69 31.57 26.07
C GLN A 278 -2.50 31.81 24.56
N ARG A 279 -2.36 33.07 24.12
CA ARG A 279 -2.06 33.43 22.73
C ARG A 279 -0.74 32.80 22.27
N ARG A 280 0.33 32.95 23.06
CA ARG A 280 1.65 32.37 22.78
C ARG A 280 1.61 30.84 22.75
N GLY A 281 0.80 30.22 23.62
CA GLY A 281 0.54 28.78 23.61
C GLY A 281 -0.12 28.32 22.30
N ALA A 282 -1.22 28.97 21.91
CA ALA A 282 -1.94 28.68 20.67
C ALA A 282 -1.07 28.92 19.41
N GLU A 283 -0.24 29.97 19.39
CA GLU A 283 0.69 30.25 18.30
C GLU A 283 1.78 29.16 18.17
N SER A 284 2.33 28.70 19.30
CA SER A 284 3.31 27.61 19.34
C SER A 284 2.71 26.27 18.89
N GLU A 285 1.48 25.96 19.31
CA GLU A 285 0.76 24.76 18.88
C GLU A 285 0.45 24.83 17.38
N ALA A 286 -0.08 25.95 16.89
CA ALA A 286 -0.35 26.15 15.47
C ALA A 286 0.93 26.07 14.61
N GLN A 287 2.09 26.50 15.13
CA GLN A 287 3.38 26.33 14.46
C GLN A 287 3.81 24.85 14.43
N ARG A 288 3.60 24.10 15.52
CA ARG A 288 3.88 22.66 15.58
C ARG A 288 2.99 21.86 14.63
N CYS A 289 1.70 22.17 14.59
CA CYS A 289 0.75 21.59 13.63
C CYS A 289 1.17 21.87 12.18
N ARG A 290 1.55 23.11 11.84
CA ARG A 290 2.07 23.44 10.50
C ARG A 290 3.32 22.64 10.13
N ALA A 291 4.27 22.50 11.06
CA ALA A 291 5.48 21.72 10.84
C ALA A 291 5.18 20.22 10.63
N LEU A 292 4.30 19.64 11.45
CA LEU A 292 3.91 18.23 11.35
C LEU A 292 3.12 17.96 10.06
N SER A 293 2.17 18.81 9.69
CA SER A 293 1.44 18.70 8.40
C SER A 293 2.38 18.80 7.20
N SER A 294 3.41 19.66 7.26
CA SER A 294 4.45 19.71 6.23
C SER A 294 5.23 18.40 6.14
N GLN A 295 5.61 17.82 7.28
CA GLN A 295 6.35 16.55 7.33
C GLN A 295 5.51 15.37 6.80
N VAL A 296 4.23 15.27 7.17
CA VAL A 296 3.30 14.26 6.67
C VAL A 296 3.09 14.41 5.16
N SER A 297 2.97 15.63 4.66
CA SER A 297 2.89 15.92 3.22
C SER A 297 4.15 15.44 2.47
N THR A 298 5.35 15.73 2.99
CA THR A 298 6.61 15.25 2.41
C THR A 298 6.68 13.71 2.40
N PHE A 299 6.33 13.04 3.49
CA PHE A 299 6.34 11.57 3.53
C PHE A 299 5.34 10.97 2.54
N SER A 300 4.11 11.49 2.47
CA SER A 300 3.09 11.05 1.52
C SER A 300 3.52 11.21 0.05
N GLN A 301 4.20 12.32 -0.28
CA GLN A 301 4.79 12.52 -1.60
C GLN A 301 5.87 11.47 -1.91
N THR A 302 6.80 11.21 -0.99
CA THR A 302 7.84 10.18 -1.19
C THR A 302 7.27 8.76 -1.27
N GLU A 303 6.19 8.47 -0.55
CA GLU A 303 5.47 7.20 -0.60
C GLU A 303 4.80 6.99 -1.98
N ALA A 304 4.19 8.03 -2.54
CA ALA A 304 3.61 8.01 -3.87
C ALA A 304 4.68 7.83 -4.97
N GLU A 305 5.83 8.49 -4.84
CA GLU A 305 6.97 8.34 -5.76
C GLU A 305 7.57 6.93 -5.71
N LEU A 306 7.70 6.34 -4.51
CA LEU A 306 8.18 4.95 -4.36
C LEU A 306 7.16 3.93 -4.90
N ARG A 307 5.85 4.14 -4.72
CA ARG A 307 4.81 3.32 -5.37
C ARG A 307 4.87 3.41 -6.89
N SER A 308 5.09 4.61 -7.43
CA SER A 308 5.24 4.81 -8.88
C SER A 308 6.47 4.08 -9.43
N GLN A 309 7.62 4.15 -8.75
CA GLN A 309 8.81 3.39 -9.12
C GLN A 309 8.57 1.89 -9.07
N LEU A 310 7.89 1.38 -8.02
CA LEU A 310 7.54 -0.03 -7.91
C LEU A 310 6.67 -0.51 -9.08
N ASN A 311 5.67 0.28 -9.49
CA ASN A 311 4.80 -0.06 -10.63
C ASN A 311 5.61 -0.14 -11.94
N ILE A 312 6.52 0.81 -12.18
CA ILE A 312 7.44 0.81 -13.33
C ILE A 312 8.36 -0.43 -13.32
N TYR A 313 8.80 -0.90 -12.14
CA TYR A 313 9.56 -2.15 -12.05
C TYR A 313 8.69 -3.38 -12.34
N VAL A 314 7.44 -3.43 -11.88
CA VAL A 314 6.49 -4.52 -12.21
C VAL A 314 6.20 -4.56 -13.71
N GLU A 315 5.98 -3.41 -14.35
CA GLU A 315 5.81 -3.29 -15.80
C GLU A 315 7.04 -3.78 -16.58
N LYS A 316 8.25 -3.45 -16.10
CA LYS A 316 9.51 -3.95 -16.70
C LYS A 316 9.71 -5.45 -16.51
N PHE A 317 9.32 -6.01 -15.37
CA PHE A 317 9.38 -7.45 -15.15
C PHE A 317 8.44 -8.19 -16.11
N LYS A 318 7.21 -7.70 -16.29
CA LYS A 318 6.28 -8.22 -17.31
C LYS A 318 6.86 -8.12 -18.71
N GLN A 319 7.44 -6.98 -19.10
CA GLN A 319 8.06 -6.84 -20.42
C GLN A 319 9.21 -7.84 -20.66
N VAL A 320 9.98 -8.20 -19.63
CA VAL A 320 11.03 -9.24 -19.73
C VAL A 320 10.41 -10.64 -19.80
N GLU A 321 9.36 -10.92 -19.03
CA GLU A 321 8.59 -12.18 -19.05
C GLU A 321 7.92 -12.41 -20.42
N ASP A 322 7.22 -11.40 -20.96
CA ASP A 322 6.64 -11.39 -22.30
C ASP A 322 7.72 -11.64 -23.35
N THR A 323 8.88 -10.97 -23.25
CA THR A 323 10.01 -11.14 -24.18
C THR A 323 10.61 -12.54 -24.10
N LEU A 324 10.73 -13.11 -22.90
CA LEU A 324 11.19 -14.49 -22.68
C LEU A 324 10.22 -15.48 -23.32
N ASN A 325 8.92 -15.34 -23.08
CA ASN A 325 7.89 -16.23 -23.62
C ASN A 325 7.85 -16.19 -25.15
N ASN A 326 7.84 -14.99 -25.75
CA ASN A 326 7.97 -14.82 -27.21
C ASN A 326 9.25 -15.47 -27.77
N SER A 327 10.37 -15.40 -27.04
CA SER A 327 11.61 -16.08 -27.46
C SER A 327 11.53 -17.60 -27.34
N ASN A 328 10.87 -18.13 -26.31
CA ASN A 328 10.65 -19.57 -26.13
C ASN A 328 9.75 -20.14 -27.22
N GLU A 329 8.68 -19.43 -27.60
CA GLU A 329 7.83 -19.79 -28.74
C GLU A 329 8.63 -19.82 -30.04
N LEU A 330 9.48 -18.81 -30.30
CA LEU A 330 10.34 -18.76 -31.47
C LEU A 330 11.39 -19.89 -31.51
N PHE A 331 11.92 -20.31 -30.35
CA PHE A 331 12.79 -21.49 -30.26
C PHE A 331 12.01 -22.80 -30.52
N LEU A 332 10.76 -22.89 -30.10
CA LEU A 332 9.89 -24.04 -30.37
C LEU A 332 9.52 -24.12 -31.87
N THR A 333 9.20 -23.01 -32.53
CA THR A 333 8.94 -23.00 -33.99
C THR A 333 10.19 -23.35 -34.77
N PHE A 334 11.35 -22.74 -34.49
CA PHE A 334 12.61 -23.10 -35.17
C PHE A 334 12.99 -24.57 -34.95
N ARG A 335 12.76 -25.11 -33.74
CA ARG A 335 12.99 -26.54 -33.50
C ARG A 335 12.08 -27.42 -34.35
N LYS A 336 10.78 -27.10 -34.42
CA LYS A 336 9.82 -27.83 -35.26
C LYS A 336 10.19 -27.75 -36.74
N GLU A 337 10.55 -26.57 -37.24
CA GLU A 337 11.03 -26.37 -38.61
C GLU A 337 12.30 -27.16 -38.92
N MET A 338 13.27 -27.22 -37.99
CA MET A 338 14.47 -28.04 -38.14
C MET A 338 14.16 -29.54 -38.15
N GLU A 339 13.22 -30.00 -37.32
CA GLU A 339 12.78 -31.40 -37.30
C GLU A 339 11.99 -31.77 -38.58
N GLU A 340 11.17 -30.87 -39.12
CA GLU A 340 10.48 -31.04 -40.40
C GLU A 340 11.44 -31.01 -41.60
N MET A 341 12.42 -30.10 -41.60
CA MET A 341 13.48 -30.08 -42.62
C MET A 341 14.33 -31.35 -42.57
N ALA A 342 14.69 -31.86 -41.39
CA ALA A 342 15.41 -33.12 -41.24
C ALA A 342 14.58 -34.33 -41.75
N LYS A 343 13.26 -34.33 -41.50
CA LYS A 343 12.32 -35.33 -42.07
C LYS A 343 12.25 -35.21 -43.60
N LYS A 344 12.21 -33.99 -44.15
CA LYS A 344 12.19 -33.71 -45.59
C LYS A 344 13.47 -34.17 -46.30
N THR A 345 14.65 -33.87 -45.74
CA THR A 345 15.93 -34.35 -46.26
C THR A 345 15.95 -35.88 -46.34
N LYS A 346 15.56 -36.59 -45.26
CA LYS A 346 15.49 -38.06 -45.25
C LYS A 346 14.49 -38.65 -46.25
N ARG A 347 13.41 -37.94 -46.59
CA ARG A 347 12.49 -38.33 -47.67
C ARG A 347 13.16 -38.20 -49.05
N LEU A 348 13.77 -37.05 -49.33
CA LEU A 348 14.47 -36.79 -50.59
C LEU A 348 15.69 -37.72 -50.80
N GLU A 349 16.40 -38.08 -49.73
CA GLU A 349 17.48 -39.09 -49.78
C GLU A 349 16.95 -40.47 -50.20
N LYS A 350 15.82 -40.92 -49.64
CA LYS A 350 15.16 -42.18 -50.02
C LYS A 350 14.63 -42.15 -51.46
N GLU A 351 14.05 -41.03 -51.88
CA GLU A 351 13.53 -40.82 -53.23
C GLU A 351 14.67 -40.87 -54.26
N ASN A 352 15.76 -40.14 -54.01
CA ASN A 352 16.94 -40.10 -54.89
C ASN A 352 17.63 -41.48 -55.00
N MET A 353 17.75 -42.21 -53.88
CA MET A 353 18.20 -43.62 -53.90
C MET A 353 17.27 -44.52 -54.73
N THR A 354 15.95 -44.30 -54.67
CA THR A 354 14.96 -45.06 -55.46
C THR A 354 15.03 -44.69 -56.94
N LEU A 355 15.19 -43.42 -57.29
CA LEU A 355 15.40 -42.96 -58.66
C LEU A 355 16.70 -43.51 -59.26
N THR A 356 17.78 -43.56 -58.47
CA THR A 356 19.06 -44.14 -58.88
C THR A 356 18.90 -45.65 -59.17
N ARG A 357 18.25 -46.41 -58.28
CA ARG A 357 17.92 -47.83 -58.51
C ARG A 357 17.05 -48.05 -59.76
N LYS A 358 16.04 -47.20 -59.97
CA LYS A 358 15.21 -47.25 -61.18
C LYS A 358 16.02 -46.95 -62.44
N HIS A 359 16.88 -45.93 -62.42
CA HIS A 359 17.76 -45.59 -63.54
C HIS A 359 18.74 -46.72 -63.87
N GLU A 360 19.40 -47.31 -62.86
CA GLU A 360 20.23 -48.49 -63.03
C GLU A 360 19.46 -49.67 -63.63
N GLN A 361 18.23 -49.93 -63.18
CA GLN A 361 17.43 -51.03 -63.71
C GLN A 361 17.02 -50.78 -65.16
N THR A 362 16.57 -49.58 -65.51
CA THR A 362 16.29 -49.21 -66.90
C THR A 362 17.53 -49.34 -67.78
N ASN A 363 18.71 -48.94 -67.30
CA ASN A 363 19.96 -49.12 -68.02
C ASN A 363 20.31 -50.62 -68.22
N ARG A 364 20.08 -51.48 -67.21
CA ARG A 364 20.23 -52.94 -67.34
C ARG A 364 19.28 -53.50 -68.41
N ASN A 365 18.00 -53.17 -68.34
CA ASN A 365 16.99 -53.62 -69.31
C ASN A 365 17.33 -53.15 -70.75
N ILE A 366 17.84 -51.92 -70.92
CA ILE A 366 18.25 -51.40 -72.23
C ILE A 366 19.45 -52.17 -72.81
N LEU A 367 20.44 -52.53 -71.98
CA LEU A 367 21.56 -53.36 -72.40
C LEU A 367 21.10 -54.77 -72.79
N GLU A 368 20.20 -55.37 -72.02
CA GLU A 368 19.66 -56.70 -72.25
C GLU A 368 18.84 -56.77 -73.55
N MET A 369 17.97 -55.78 -73.81
CA MET A 369 17.28 -55.62 -75.10
C MET A 369 18.24 -55.36 -76.28
N ALA A 370 19.36 -54.65 -76.05
CA ALA A 370 20.37 -54.42 -77.09
C ALA A 370 21.15 -55.71 -77.43
N GLU A 371 21.46 -56.53 -76.42
CA GLU A 371 22.03 -57.86 -76.63
C GLU A 371 21.06 -58.79 -77.36
N GLU A 372 19.80 -58.87 -76.92
CA GLU A 372 18.77 -59.68 -77.56
C GLU A 372 18.56 -59.28 -79.02
N ARG A 373 18.42 -57.97 -79.30
CA ARG A 373 18.33 -57.44 -80.66
C ARG A 373 19.55 -57.82 -81.50
N THR A 374 20.74 -57.85 -80.91
CA THR A 374 21.97 -58.28 -81.61
C THR A 374 21.93 -59.78 -81.92
N ARG A 375 21.55 -60.64 -80.95
CA ARG A 375 21.38 -62.09 -81.16
C ARG A 375 20.35 -62.38 -82.25
N ASN A 376 19.18 -61.72 -82.20
CA ASN A 376 18.12 -61.86 -83.18
C ASN A 376 18.55 -61.39 -84.59
N ASN A 377 19.36 -60.32 -84.68
CA ASN A 377 19.91 -59.87 -85.95
C ASN A 377 20.94 -60.87 -86.53
N ASP A 378 21.82 -61.42 -85.70
CA ASP A 378 22.75 -62.49 -86.10
C ASP A 378 21.98 -63.74 -86.58
N GLU A 379 20.87 -64.09 -85.95
CA GLU A 379 20.02 -65.21 -86.37
C GLU A 379 19.25 -64.93 -87.66
N LEU A 380 18.69 -63.74 -87.82
CA LEU A 380 18.11 -63.30 -89.10
C LEU A 380 19.15 -63.30 -90.22
N GLU A 381 20.41 -62.96 -89.93
CA GLU A 381 21.48 -63.04 -90.93
C GLU A 381 21.87 -64.48 -91.25
N LYS A 382 21.93 -65.39 -90.26
CA LYS A 382 22.10 -66.84 -90.48
C LYS A 382 20.96 -67.42 -91.33
N TRP A 383 19.71 -67.04 -91.07
CA TRP A 383 18.54 -67.47 -91.85
C TRP A 383 18.53 -66.86 -93.26
N ARG A 384 18.88 -65.58 -93.42
CA ARG A 384 19.04 -64.94 -94.73
C ARG A 384 20.15 -65.62 -95.55
N LYS A 385 21.28 -65.98 -94.93
CA LYS A 385 22.35 -66.78 -95.57
C LYS A 385 21.86 -68.16 -96.02
N LYS A 386 21.03 -68.84 -95.22
CA LYS A 386 20.37 -70.10 -95.63
C LYS A 386 19.38 -69.89 -96.79
N SER A 387 18.53 -68.85 -96.73
CA SER A 387 17.57 -68.52 -97.80
C SER A 387 18.29 -68.24 -99.11
N ASN A 388 19.26 -67.32 -99.11
CA ASN A 388 20.08 -66.99 -100.27
C ASN A 388 20.76 -68.24 -100.87
N ASN A 389 21.23 -69.18 -100.03
CA ASN A 389 21.84 -70.43 -100.50
C ASN A 389 20.80 -71.38 -101.15
N LEU A 390 19.59 -71.47 -100.61
CA LEU A 390 18.48 -72.24 -101.18
C LEU A 390 17.96 -71.60 -102.47
N GLU A 391 17.77 -70.29 -102.51
CA GLU A 391 17.41 -69.53 -103.71
C GLU A 391 18.46 -69.69 -104.81
N ALA A 392 19.75 -69.63 -104.47
CA ALA A 392 20.86 -69.87 -105.39
C ALA A 392 21.01 -71.36 -105.79
N LEU A 393 20.40 -72.30 -105.06
CA LEU A 393 20.27 -73.70 -105.47
C LEU A 393 19.08 -73.87 -106.43
N CYS A 394 17.92 -73.30 -106.09
CA CYS A 394 16.72 -73.30 -106.93
C CYS A 394 16.96 -72.64 -108.29
N ARG A 395 17.64 -71.49 -108.34
CA ARG A 395 18.04 -70.85 -109.62
C ARG A 395 18.94 -71.75 -110.45
N ARG A 396 19.97 -72.37 -109.86
CA ARG A 396 20.84 -73.33 -110.56
C ARG A 396 20.09 -74.58 -111.06
N MET A 397 19.06 -75.03 -110.34
CA MET A 397 18.19 -76.13 -110.79
C MET A 397 17.26 -75.71 -111.94
N GLN A 398 16.75 -74.47 -111.93
CA GLN A 398 15.97 -73.90 -113.03
C GLN A 398 16.84 -73.69 -114.29
N GLU A 399 18.06 -73.15 -114.12
CA GLU A 399 19.06 -72.99 -115.20
C GLU A 399 19.50 -74.35 -115.80
N GLN A 400 19.43 -75.45 -115.04
CA GLN A 400 19.67 -76.81 -115.52
C GLN A 400 18.45 -77.50 -116.18
N GLY A 401 17.37 -76.76 -116.47
CA GLY A 401 16.30 -77.25 -117.35
C GLY A 401 15.34 -78.28 -116.74
N ARG A 402 15.16 -78.29 -115.41
CA ARG A 402 14.15 -79.12 -114.73
C ARG A 402 13.27 -78.27 -113.79
N GLY A 403 12.26 -77.61 -114.35
CA GLY A 403 11.26 -76.87 -113.58
C GLY A 403 10.37 -75.99 -114.46
N GLN A 404 9.32 -76.57 -115.04
CA GLN A 404 8.31 -75.81 -115.79
C GLN A 404 7.22 -75.25 -114.86
N ALA A 405 6.55 -74.20 -115.30
CA ALA A 405 5.69 -73.36 -114.46
C ALA A 405 4.45 -74.06 -113.87
N LEU A 406 3.98 -73.53 -112.75
CA LEU A 406 2.58 -73.56 -112.35
C LEU A 406 2.23 -72.23 -111.67
N ALA A 407 1.43 -71.41 -112.36
CA ALA A 407 0.62 -70.41 -111.68
C ALA A 407 -0.57 -71.15 -111.07
N GLY A 408 -0.82 -70.96 -109.77
CA GLY A 408 -1.85 -71.66 -109.02
C GLY A 408 -2.69 -70.66 -108.23
N GLU A 409 -3.86 -70.37 -108.76
CA GLU A 409 -4.89 -69.55 -108.13
C GLU A 409 -5.55 -70.35 -106.99
N LEU A 410 -5.54 -69.79 -105.77
CA LEU A 410 -6.24 -70.35 -104.62
C LEU A 410 -6.85 -69.21 -103.80
N ASP A 411 -8.11 -68.93 -104.10
CA ASP A 411 -9.04 -68.19 -103.26
C ASP A 411 -9.36 -69.00 -102.00
N ALA A 412 -9.32 -68.36 -100.81
CA ALA A 412 -9.75 -68.96 -99.55
C ALA A 412 -9.95 -67.90 -98.43
N VAL A 413 -11.21 -67.47 -98.29
CA VAL A 413 -11.90 -67.21 -97.00
C VAL A 413 -11.28 -66.15 -96.06
N ASP A 414 -11.93 -64.99 -96.11
CA ASP A 414 -12.11 -64.04 -94.99
C ASP A 414 -12.79 -64.75 -93.79
N ASP A 415 -12.31 -64.51 -92.56
CA ASP A 415 -12.96 -64.98 -91.33
C ASP A 415 -13.00 -63.83 -90.31
N GLU A 416 -14.20 -63.55 -89.79
CA GLU A 416 -14.48 -62.35 -89.00
C GLU A 416 -13.92 -62.44 -87.57
N GLY A 417 -13.73 -61.28 -86.94
CA GLY A 417 -13.07 -61.18 -85.64
C GLY A 417 -13.88 -61.75 -84.46
N THR A 418 -13.20 -61.82 -83.31
CA THR A 418 -13.85 -61.91 -82.00
C THR A 418 -13.39 -60.72 -81.17
N GLU A 419 -14.34 -59.90 -80.72
CA GLU A 419 -14.08 -58.88 -79.70
C GLU A 419 -14.04 -59.54 -78.31
N SER A 420 -13.09 -59.07 -77.48
CA SER A 420 -13.21 -59.03 -76.02
C SER A 420 -12.29 -57.88 -75.59
N GLU A 421 -12.80 -56.64 -75.57
CA GLU A 421 -13.60 -56.08 -74.47
C GLU A 421 -12.70 -55.61 -73.32
N TYR A 422 -13.04 -54.47 -72.71
CA TYR A 422 -12.30 -53.91 -71.58
C TYR A 422 -12.63 -54.72 -70.32
N ASP A 423 -11.66 -54.86 -69.42
CA ASP A 423 -11.97 -54.90 -68.00
C ASP A 423 -11.00 -53.98 -67.25
N ASP A 424 -11.56 -52.95 -66.61
CA ASP A 424 -10.88 -52.06 -65.68
C ASP A 424 -11.16 -52.60 -64.27
N GLU A 425 -10.22 -53.33 -63.68
CA GLU A 425 -10.25 -53.59 -62.23
C GLU A 425 -8.86 -53.36 -61.62
N TYR A 426 -8.67 -52.13 -61.16
CA TYR A 426 -7.62 -51.79 -60.19
C TYR A 426 -8.10 -52.25 -58.81
N GLU A 427 -7.65 -53.42 -58.36
CA GLU A 427 -7.81 -53.85 -56.98
C GLU A 427 -6.90 -53.00 -56.06
N ASP A 428 -7.42 -51.87 -55.58
CA ASP A 428 -6.90 -51.15 -54.41
C ASP A 428 -7.20 -51.99 -53.15
N GLU A 429 -6.35 -52.97 -52.83
CA GLU A 429 -6.33 -53.61 -51.51
C GLU A 429 -5.54 -52.77 -50.50
N GLU A 430 -6.19 -51.71 -50.00
CA GLU A 430 -5.82 -51.02 -48.76
C GLU A 430 -6.24 -51.90 -47.56
N GLU A 431 -5.38 -52.81 -47.10
CA GLU A 431 -5.48 -53.44 -45.77
C GLU A 431 -4.47 -52.84 -44.78
N ASP A 432 -4.77 -51.63 -44.30
CA ASP A 432 -4.38 -51.20 -42.95
C ASP A 432 -5.24 -52.01 -41.93
N GLU A 433 -4.73 -53.13 -41.41
CA GLU A 433 -5.30 -53.72 -40.18
C GLU A 433 -4.74 -52.99 -38.94
N ASP A 434 -5.65 -52.33 -38.23
CA ASP A 434 -5.46 -51.74 -36.90
C ASP A 434 -4.88 -52.74 -35.88
N LEU A 435 -4.19 -52.22 -34.86
CA LEU A 435 -4.41 -52.75 -33.51
C LEU A 435 -4.15 -51.69 -32.43
N SER A 436 -5.23 -51.39 -31.71
CA SER A 436 -5.36 -50.35 -30.70
C SER A 436 -4.51 -50.54 -29.43
N ASP A 437 -4.29 -49.43 -28.73
CA ASP A 437 -4.31 -49.39 -27.27
C ASP A 437 -5.23 -48.24 -26.82
N GLU A 438 -5.95 -48.41 -25.70
CA GLU A 438 -7.19 -47.68 -25.37
C GLU A 438 -7.10 -46.91 -24.03
N GLY A 439 -8.00 -45.93 -23.83
CA GLY A 439 -8.07 -45.08 -22.62
C GLY A 439 -8.08 -43.58 -22.94
N GLU A 440 -9.22 -42.88 -23.04
CA GLU A 440 -10.20 -42.58 -21.96
C GLU A 440 -9.58 -41.64 -20.88
N PHE A 441 -10.04 -40.41 -20.61
CA PHE A 441 -11.17 -39.58 -21.08
C PHE A 441 -10.63 -38.13 -21.42
N ASP A 442 -11.33 -36.99 -21.57
CA ASP A 442 -12.65 -36.47 -21.16
C ASP A 442 -13.09 -35.33 -22.14
N ASP A 443 -14.31 -34.80 -22.04
CA ASP A 443 -14.93 -33.85 -22.99
C ASP A 443 -15.17 -32.43 -22.41
N HIS A 444 -14.91 -31.35 -23.19
CA HIS A 444 -15.91 -30.31 -23.51
C HIS A 444 -15.40 -29.09 -24.33
N HIS A 445 -16.06 -28.89 -25.48
CA HIS A 445 -16.62 -27.62 -26.02
C HIS A 445 -15.73 -26.36 -26.22
N HIS A 446 -15.85 -25.58 -27.31
CA HIS A 446 -16.47 -25.79 -28.63
C HIS A 446 -16.01 -24.66 -29.61
N HIS A 447 -16.43 -24.76 -30.88
CA HIS A 447 -16.32 -23.78 -31.99
C HIS A 447 -15.96 -22.30 -31.69
N HIS A 448 -15.21 -21.61 -32.56
CA HIS A 448 -15.54 -21.48 -34.00
C HIS A 448 -14.30 -21.14 -34.87
N HIS A 449 -14.36 -21.47 -36.17
CA HIS A 449 -13.28 -21.20 -37.13
C HIS A 449 -13.86 -20.47 -38.35
N HIS A 450 -13.31 -19.30 -38.68
CA HIS A 450 -13.71 -18.52 -39.86
C HIS A 450 -12.57 -18.48 -40.88
N HIS A 451 -12.71 -19.24 -41.97
CA HIS A 451 -11.85 -19.08 -43.14
C HIS A 451 -12.11 -17.73 -43.82
N HIS A 452 -11.03 -17.06 -44.23
CA HIS A 452 -11.02 -16.23 -45.44
C HIS A 452 -9.68 -16.39 -46.16
N HIS A 453 -9.70 -16.28 -47.48
CA HIS A 453 -8.54 -16.49 -48.34
C HIS A 453 -7.42 -15.47 -48.13
N ALA A 454 -6.17 -15.93 -48.29
CA ALA A 454 -5.03 -15.05 -48.52
C ALA A 454 -4.94 -14.69 -50.01
N GLU A 455 -4.61 -13.43 -50.30
CA GLU A 455 -4.31 -12.94 -51.66
C GLU A 455 -2.88 -12.37 -51.66
N HIS A 456 -2.08 -12.71 -52.68
CA HIS A 456 -0.66 -12.32 -52.73
C HIS A 456 -0.46 -10.85 -53.13
N GLN A 457 0.22 -10.06 -52.29
CA GLN A 457 0.88 -8.82 -52.70
C GLN A 457 2.29 -8.68 -52.09
N HIS A 458 3.22 -8.15 -52.88
CA HIS A 458 4.61 -7.91 -52.47
C HIS A 458 4.75 -6.62 -51.61
N PRO A 459 5.78 -6.52 -50.75
CA PRO A 459 5.91 -5.42 -49.80
C PRO A 459 6.46 -4.11 -50.43
N PRO A 460 5.88 -2.93 -50.13
CA PRO A 460 6.48 -1.64 -50.40
C PRO A 460 7.51 -1.25 -49.30
N ALA A 461 8.45 -0.38 -49.64
CA ALA A 461 9.61 -0.08 -48.80
C ALA A 461 9.36 0.93 -47.65
N ASN A 462 10.26 0.87 -46.65
CA ASN A 462 10.51 1.81 -45.55
C ASN A 462 9.72 3.13 -45.54
N ARG A 463 8.91 3.33 -44.49
CA ARG A 463 8.41 4.66 -44.09
C ARG A 463 8.55 4.85 -42.57
N ALA A 464 9.19 5.94 -42.16
CA ALA A 464 9.48 6.22 -40.75
C ALA A 464 8.21 6.64 -39.96
N PRO A 465 8.11 6.33 -38.65
CA PRO A 465 6.91 6.59 -37.85
C PRO A 465 6.82 8.05 -37.40
N ASP A 466 5.96 8.85 -38.03
CA ASP A 466 5.83 10.28 -37.72
C ASP A 466 4.84 10.61 -36.56
N GLY A 467 4.61 9.65 -35.66
CA GLY A 467 3.58 9.73 -34.60
C GLY A 467 3.93 10.63 -33.40
N ILE A 468 5.23 10.88 -33.15
CA ILE A 468 5.69 11.54 -31.91
C ILE A 468 5.35 13.05 -31.85
N LYS A 469 5.06 13.68 -33.01
CA LYS A 469 4.87 15.15 -33.12
C LYS A 469 3.47 15.64 -32.71
N GLU A 470 2.47 14.78 -32.65
CA GLU A 470 1.07 15.14 -32.36
C GLU A 470 0.83 15.32 -30.85
N ASP A 471 1.21 14.32 -30.04
CA ASP A 471 1.06 14.37 -28.58
C ASP A 471 1.87 15.50 -27.95
N GLU A 472 3.06 15.78 -28.46
CA GLU A 472 3.89 16.88 -27.95
C GLU A 472 3.23 18.25 -28.22
N LYS A 473 2.55 18.43 -29.36
CA LYS A 473 1.71 19.61 -29.66
C LYS A 473 0.50 19.69 -28.74
N GLN A 474 -0.22 18.59 -28.52
CA GLN A 474 -1.37 18.56 -27.61
C GLN A 474 -0.96 18.93 -26.18
N ASN A 475 0.13 18.35 -25.68
CA ASN A 475 0.62 18.58 -24.32
C ASN A 475 1.15 20.02 -24.15
N LYS A 476 1.92 20.55 -25.11
CA LYS A 476 2.30 21.98 -25.15
C LYS A 476 1.08 22.91 -25.14
N THR A 477 0.00 22.55 -25.84
CA THR A 477 -1.24 23.34 -25.89
C THR A 477 -2.00 23.31 -24.56
N LYS A 478 -2.18 22.13 -23.95
CA LYS A 478 -2.76 21.95 -22.60
C LYS A 478 -1.97 22.73 -21.54
N LYS A 479 -0.63 22.71 -21.60
CA LYS A 479 0.26 23.44 -20.70
C LYS A 479 0.19 24.98 -20.88
N ARG A 480 0.01 25.46 -22.12
CA ARG A 480 -0.25 26.90 -22.40
C ARG A 480 -1.62 27.36 -21.87
N LYS A 481 -2.67 26.55 -22.00
CA LYS A 481 -4.01 26.87 -21.47
C LYS A 481 -3.98 27.02 -19.95
N LYS A 482 -3.50 26.00 -19.21
CA LYS A 482 -3.36 26.05 -17.74
C LYS A 482 -2.56 27.27 -17.24
N LYS A 483 -1.50 27.68 -17.94
CA LYS A 483 -0.70 28.87 -17.58
C LYS A 483 -1.42 30.20 -17.90
N LYS A 484 -2.34 30.23 -18.86
CA LYS A 484 -3.23 31.39 -19.13
C LYS A 484 -4.28 31.52 -18.02
N ASP A 485 -4.90 30.40 -17.66
CA ASP A 485 -5.97 30.35 -16.66
C ASP A 485 -5.44 30.74 -15.26
N GLU A 486 -4.25 30.24 -14.88
CA GLU A 486 -3.60 30.64 -13.61
C GLU A 486 -3.19 32.12 -13.61
N LYS A 487 -2.73 32.66 -14.74
CA LYS A 487 -2.44 34.11 -14.85
C LYS A 487 -3.73 34.93 -14.66
N HIS A 488 -4.85 34.49 -15.24
CA HIS A 488 -6.13 35.18 -15.09
C HIS A 488 -6.62 35.15 -13.64
N ARG A 489 -6.51 34.01 -12.96
CA ARG A 489 -6.83 33.87 -11.53
C ARG A 489 -5.94 34.71 -10.62
N LYS A 490 -4.68 34.96 -11.01
CA LYS A 490 -3.74 35.91 -10.36
C LYS A 490 -3.94 37.38 -10.79
N THR A 491 -5.00 37.69 -11.53
CA THR A 491 -5.41 39.08 -11.88
C THR A 491 -6.83 39.38 -11.37
N GLN A 492 -7.38 38.54 -10.49
CA GLN A 492 -8.69 38.70 -9.83
C GLN A 492 -8.57 38.61 -8.29
N ILE A 493 -7.34 38.78 -7.79
CA ILE A 493 -6.93 38.92 -6.39
C ILE A 493 -5.92 40.07 -6.38
#